data_AF-A0A522Q0J9-F1
#
_entry.id   AF-A0A522Q0J9-F1
#
_cell.length_a   1.000
_cell.length_b   1.000
_cell.length_c   1.000
_cell.angle_alpha   90.00
_cell.angle_beta   90.00
_cell.angle_gamma   90.00
#
_symmetry.space_group_name_H-M   'P 1'
#
loop_
_entity.id
_entity.type
_entity.pdbx_description
1 polymer ?
#
loop_
_entity_poly.entity_id
_entity_poly.type
_entity_poly.pdbx_seq_one_letter_code
_entity_poly.pdbx_strand_id
1 'polypeptide(L)' 'MVQISIVLSALWNYIREVSGENDYDRYCARVTADGGNPLGRRDFYEQRQREKYSRLSRCC' A
#
# COMPACT_ATOMS: atom_id res chain seq x y z
N MET A 1 -28.20 18.42 -3.35
CA MET A 1 -27.49 17.26 -2.74
C MET A 1 -26.58 16.59 -3.78
N VAL A 2 -25.55 17.29 -4.29
CA VAL A 2 -24.64 16.74 -5.34
C VAL A 2 -23.16 17.01 -4.99
N GLN A 3 -22.87 17.97 -4.11
CA GLN A 3 -21.51 18.32 -3.72
C GLN A 3 -20.77 17.18 -2.99
N ILE A 4 -21.47 16.48 -2.09
CA ILE A 4 -20.86 15.52 -1.16
C ILE A 4 -20.20 14.35 -1.89
N SER A 5 -20.80 13.84 -2.98
CA SER A 5 -20.25 12.72 -3.74
C SER A 5 -18.93 13.07 -4.42
N ILE A 6 -18.76 14.31 -4.90
CA ILE A 6 -17.53 14.75 -5.58
C ILE A 6 -16.38 14.84 -4.57
N VAL A 7 -16.64 15.41 -3.39
CA VAL A 7 -15.63 15.48 -2.32
C VAL A 7 -15.31 14.08 -1.80
N LEU A 8 -16.30 13.20 -1.70
CA LEU A 8 -16.09 11.81 -1.30
C LEU A 8 -15.24 11.07 -2.33
N SER A 9 -15.47 11.25 -3.63
CA SER A 9 -14.68 10.63 -4.70
C SER A 9 -13.28 11.21 -4.80
N ALA A 10 -13.11 12.52 -4.58
CA ALA A 10 -11.80 13.17 -4.56
C ALA A 10 -11.00 12.74 -3.32
N LEU A 11 -11.64 12.73 -2.15
CA LEU A 11 -11.03 12.24 -0.91
C LEU A 11 -10.75 10.74 -0.99
N TRP A 12 -11.60 9.94 -1.64
CA TRP A 12 -11.35 8.52 -1.88
C TRP A 12 -10.18 8.29 -2.84
N ASN A 13 -10.07 9.08 -3.92
CA ASN A 13 -8.90 9.04 -4.80
C ASN A 13 -7.63 9.52 -4.07
N TYR A 14 -7.72 10.56 -3.25
CA TYR A 14 -6.61 11.06 -2.46
C TYR A 14 -6.20 10.06 -1.37
N ILE A 15 -7.15 9.43 -0.69
CA ILE A 15 -6.88 8.32 0.24
C ILE A 15 -6.32 7.14 -0.52
N ARG A 16 -6.73 6.85 -1.76
CA ARG A 16 -6.10 5.82 -2.62
C ARG A 16 -4.63 6.15 -2.91
N GLU A 17 -4.36 7.40 -3.26
CA GLU A 17 -3.03 7.91 -3.60
C GLU A 17 -2.11 7.95 -2.37
N VAL A 18 -2.63 8.40 -1.23
CA VAL A 18 -1.92 8.58 0.05
C VAL A 18 -1.86 7.31 0.90
N SER A 19 -2.80 6.36 0.74
CA SER A 19 -2.77 5.04 1.43
C SER A 19 -1.63 4.14 0.93
N GLY A 20 -0.75 4.65 0.07
CA GLY A 20 0.48 3.98 -0.29
C GLY A 20 0.41 3.26 -1.64
N GLU A 21 -0.56 3.57 -2.51
CA GLU A 21 -0.42 3.17 -3.93
C GLU A 21 0.91 3.66 -4.52
N ASN A 22 1.42 4.79 -4.03
CA ASN A 22 2.71 5.36 -4.40
C ASN A 22 3.91 4.78 -3.60
N ASP A 23 3.70 4.24 -2.38
CA ASP A 23 4.78 3.57 -1.62
C ASP A 23 5.23 2.29 -2.34
N TYR A 24 4.26 1.58 -2.92
CA TYR A 24 4.50 0.46 -3.82
C TYR A 24 5.15 0.90 -5.14
N ASP A 25 4.73 2.02 -5.72
CA ASP A 25 5.36 2.56 -6.93
C ASP A 25 6.82 2.95 -6.68
N ARG A 26 7.11 3.58 -5.54
CA ARG A 26 8.48 3.90 -5.09
C ARG A 26 9.31 2.65 -4.80
N TYR A 27 8.71 1.61 -4.23
CA TYR A 27 9.35 0.30 -4.06
C TYR A 27 9.63 -0.35 -5.42
N CYS A 28 8.66 -0.32 -6.33
CA CYS A 28 8.75 -0.84 -7.69
C CYS A 28 9.87 -0.14 -8.46
N ALA A 29 9.87 1.19 -8.49
CA ALA A 29 10.92 2.00 -9.11
C ALA A 29 12.32 1.67 -8.53
N ARG A 30 12.41 1.42 -7.22
CA ARG A 30 13.67 1.06 -6.57
C ARG A 30 14.14 -0.35 -6.93
N VAL A 31 13.24 -1.34 -6.94
CA VAL A 31 13.55 -2.72 -7.30
C VAL A 31 13.85 -2.87 -8.78
N THR A 32 13.10 -2.17 -9.64
CA THR A 32 13.39 -2.10 -11.08
C THR A 32 14.72 -1.43 -11.36
N ALA A 33 15.08 -0.37 -10.62
CA ALA A 33 16.41 0.25 -10.72
C ALA A 33 17.54 -0.68 -10.25
N ASP A 34 17.26 -1.58 -9.31
CA ASP A 34 18.18 -2.62 -8.83
C ASP A 34 18.24 -3.85 -9.78
N GLY A 35 17.42 -3.87 -10.84
CA GLY A 35 17.31 -5.00 -11.78
C GLY A 35 16.52 -6.20 -11.24
N GLY A 36 15.88 -6.05 -10.09
CA GLY A 36 15.00 -7.05 -9.50
C GLY A 36 13.59 -7.02 -10.08
N ASN A 37 12.82 -8.07 -9.78
CA ASN A 37 11.42 -8.14 -10.13
C ASN A 37 10.56 -7.70 -8.93
N PRO A 38 9.76 -6.62 -9.04
CA PRO A 38 8.94 -6.15 -7.93
C PRO A 38 7.88 -7.21 -7.57
N LEU A 39 7.75 -7.52 -6.27
CA LEU A 39 6.65 -8.35 -5.78
C LEU A 39 5.32 -7.67 -6.12
N GLY A 40 4.27 -8.44 -6.40
CA GLY A 40 2.95 -7.89 -6.69
C GLY A 40 2.40 -7.06 -5.52
N ARG A 41 1.64 -5.99 -5.82
CA ARG A 41 1.11 -5.04 -4.82
C ARG A 41 0.47 -5.71 -3.60
N ARG A 42 -0.39 -6.70 -3.81
CA ARG A 42 -1.03 -7.46 -2.73
C ARG A 42 -0.01 -8.18 -1.84
N ASP A 43 1.02 -8.76 -2.44
CA ASP A 43 2.05 -9.54 -1.77
C ASP A 43 2.94 -8.66 -0.89
N PHE A 44 3.34 -7.47 -1.39
CA PHE A 44 4.08 -6.47 -0.62
C PHE A 44 3.31 -6.05 0.65
N TYR A 45 2.02 -5.77 0.51
CA TYR A 45 1.19 -5.37 1.65
C TYR A 45 0.92 -6.53 2.61
N GLU A 46 0.68 -7.73 2.10
CA GLU A 46 0.48 -8.92 2.92
C GLU A 46 1.75 -9.25 3.72
N GLN A 47 2.93 -9.17 3.11
CA GLN A 47 4.21 -9.38 3.77
C GLN A 47 4.43 -8.35 4.89
N ARG A 48 4.21 -7.05 4.62
CA ARG A 48 4.33 -5.98 5.62
C ARG A 48 3.34 -6.15 6.78
N GLN A 49 2.13 -6.62 6.49
CA GLN A 49 1.13 -6.93 7.51
C GLN A 49 1.53 -8.15 8.31
N ARG A 50 1.98 -9.24 7.65
CA ARG A 50 2.53 -10.40 8.34
C ARG A 50 3.70 -10.00 9.22
N GLU A 51 4.64 -9.18 8.81
CA GLU A 51 5.73 -8.72 9.68
C GLU A 51 5.23 -7.92 10.89
N LYS A 52 4.24 -7.03 10.68
CA LYS A 52 3.65 -6.22 11.76
C LYS A 52 2.84 -7.05 12.75
N TYR A 53 2.07 -8.03 12.27
CA TYR A 53 1.10 -8.79 13.08
C TYR A 53 1.60 -10.19 13.47
N SER A 54 2.58 -10.76 12.77
CA SER A 54 3.23 -12.03 13.11
C SER A 54 4.22 -11.88 14.27
N ARG A 55 4.61 -10.66 14.63
CA ARG A 55 5.30 -10.36 15.89
C ARG A 55 4.41 -10.48 17.13
N LEU A 56 3.13 -10.82 16.96
CA LEU A 56 2.32 -11.35 18.05
C LEU A 56 2.72 -12.81 18.33
N SER A 57 4.02 -13.05 18.61
CA SER A 57 4.43 -14.22 19.37
C SER A 57 3.81 -14.07 20.74
N ARG A 58 2.60 -14.61 20.90
CA ARG A 58 2.16 -15.19 22.15
C ARG A 58 3.21 -16.25 22.50
N CYS A 59 4.25 -15.84 23.22
CA CYS A 59 5.00 -16.75 24.06
C CYS A 59 3.99 -17.37 25.03
N CYS A 60 3.68 -18.64 24.82
CA CYS A 60 3.70 -19.57 25.94
C CYS A 60 5.15 -19.72 26.41
#